data_AF-A0A926ZC53-F1
#
_entry.id   AF-A0A926ZC53-F1
#
_cell.length_a   1.000
_cell.length_b   1.000
_cell.length_c   1.000
_cell.angle_alpha   90.00
_cell.angle_beta   90.00
_cell.angle_gamma   90.00
#
_symmetry.space_group_name_H-M   'P 1'
#
loop_
_entity.id
_entity.type
_entity.pdbx_description
1 polymer ?
#
loop_
_entity_poly.entity_id
_entity_poly.type
_entity_poly.pdbx_seq_one_letter_code
_entity_poly.pdbx_strand_id
1 'polypeptide(L)' 'MPEAARCAWEVVAGIIPGQPIPSMTRRWGMTAAEYESPLADQIYLKRMMDAVEYAQSLQNPQQVNWVRLDWIWF' A
#
# COMPACT_ATOMS: atom_id res chain seq x y z
N MET A 1 12.92 12.15 16.15
CA MET A 1 12.39 10.78 16.38
C MET A 1 11.69 10.36 15.09
N PRO A 2 11.84 9.13 14.59
CA PRO A 2 11.02 8.69 13.46
C PRO A 2 9.55 8.86 13.86
N GLU A 3 8.78 9.59 13.06
CA GLU A 3 7.37 9.82 13.36
C GLU A 3 6.66 8.47 13.46
N ALA A 4 5.86 8.27 14.51
CA ALA A 4 5.16 7.02 14.72
C ALA A 4 4.25 6.72 13.54
N ALA A 5 4.33 5.50 12.98
CA ALA A 5 3.42 5.07 11.92
C ALA A 5 2.01 4.91 12.49
N ARG A 6 0.99 5.36 11.75
CA ARG A 6 -0.42 5.29 12.14
C ARG A 6 -1.18 4.23 11.36
N CYS A 7 -1.02 4.23 10.04
CA CYS A 7 -1.57 3.21 9.17
C CYS A 7 -0.74 3.06 7.90
N ALA A 8 -0.99 2.01 7.14
CA ALA A 8 -0.41 1.84 5.82
C ALA A 8 -1.30 1.02 4.90
N TRP A 9 -1.12 1.22 3.60
CA TRP A 9 -1.57 0.30 2.56
C TRP A 9 -0.37 -0.46 2.02
N GLU A 10 -0.46 -1.77 2.00
CA GLU A 10 0.58 -2.66 1.49
C GLU A 10 0.03 -3.45 0.30
N VAL A 11 0.69 -3.34 -0.85
CA VAL A 11 0.39 -4.15 -2.03
C VAL A 11 1.46 -5.22 -2.14
N VAL A 12 1.03 -6.48 -2.17
CA VAL A 12 1.89 -7.65 -2.34
C VAL A 12 1.42 -8.40 -3.59
N ALA A 13 2.35 -8.74 -4.47
CA ALA A 13 2.05 -9.48 -5.70
C ALA A 13 3.04 -10.62 -5.93
N GLY A 14 2.60 -11.66 -6.65
CA GLY A 14 3.43 -12.82 -6.94
C GLY A 14 2.87 -13.75 -7.99
N ILE A 15 3.64 -14.78 -8.33
CA ILE A 15 3.24 -15.83 -9.29
C ILE A 15 2.62 -17.02 -8.53
N ILE A 16 3.17 -17.38 -7.38
CA ILE A 16 2.72 -18.48 -6.54
C ILE A 16 2.24 -17.89 -5.20
N PRO A 17 1.03 -18.23 -4.71
CA PRO A 17 0.56 -17.75 -3.41
C PRO A 17 1.59 -18.01 -2.31
N GLY A 18 1.91 -16.99 -1.51
CA GLY A 18 2.91 -17.06 -0.45
C GLY A 18 4.36 -16.79 -0.90
N GLN A 19 4.62 -16.61 -2.20
CA GLN A 19 5.92 -16.19 -2.74
C GLN A 19 5.80 -14.81 -3.38
N PRO A 20 5.95 -13.73 -2.58
CA PRO A 20 5.88 -12.38 -3.10
C PRO A 20 7.09 -12.06 -3.98
N ILE A 21 6.88 -11.28 -5.04
CA ILE A 21 7.93 -10.68 -5.85
C ILE A 21 8.29 -9.33 -5.20
N PRO A 22 9.50 -9.17 -4.60
CA PRO A 22 9.84 -7.97 -3.84
C PRO A 22 9.81 -6.69 -4.67
N SER A 23 10.21 -6.76 -5.95
CA SER A 23 10.20 -5.59 -6.86
C SER A 23 8.81 -5.09 -7.23
N MET A 24 7.77 -5.89 -6.98
CA MET A 24 6.36 -5.56 -7.23
C MET A 24 5.56 -5.40 -5.93
N THR A 25 6.24 -5.46 -4.79
CA THR A 25 5.64 -5.27 -3.47
C THR A 25 5.95 -3.86 -2.99
N ARG A 26 4.92 -3.11 -2.55
CA ARG A 26 5.08 -1.70 -2.20
C ARG A 26 4.16 -1.30 -1.05
N ARG A 27 4.59 -0.26 -0.31
CA ARG A 27 3.88 0.23 0.87
C ARG A 27 3.75 1.75 0.84
N TRP A 28 2.56 2.23 1.22
CA TRP A 28 2.25 3.65 1.42
C TRP A 28 1.84 3.84 2.88
N GLY A 29 2.71 4.47 3.67
CA GLY A 29 2.49 4.66 5.10
C GLY A 29 2.06 6.08 5.44
N MET A 30 1.22 6.22 6.46
CA MET A 30 0.83 7.48 7.07
C MET A 30 1.34 7.58 8.49
N THR A 31 2.01 8.69 8.80
CA THR A 31 2.53 8.97 10.14
C THR A 31 1.44 9.58 11.04
N ALA A 32 1.67 9.54 12.34
CA ALA A 32 0.79 10.18 13.32
C ALA A 32 0.69 11.70 13.10
N ALA A 33 1.81 12.36 12.74
CA ALA A 33 1.82 13.79 12.45
C ALA A 33 0.95 14.15 11.23
N GLU A 34 1.01 13.34 10.17
CA GLU A 34 0.15 13.52 9.00
C GLU A 34 -1.32 13.28 9.33
N TYR A 35 -1.61 12.31 10.22
CA TYR A 35 -2.97 11.98 10.66
C TYR A 35 -3.59 13.08 11.54
N GLU A 36 -2.76 13.80 12.29
CA GLU A 36 -3.20 14.95 13.10
C GLU A 36 -3.21 16.26 12.30
N SER A 37 -2.76 16.25 11.04
CA SER A 37 -2.70 17.44 10.21
C SER A 37 -4.07 17.83 9.63
N PRO A 38 -4.30 19.11 9.29
CA PRO A 38 -5.50 19.54 8.57
C PRO A 38 -5.69 18.91 7.19
N LEU A 39 -4.66 18.25 6.66
CA LEU A 39 -4.67 17.57 5.36
C LEU A 39 -4.83 16.04 5.51
N ALA A 40 -5.09 15.54 6.72
CA ALA A 40 -5.15 14.11 7.01
C ALA A 40 -6.03 13.33 6.01
N ASP A 41 -7.24 13.82 5.74
CA ASP A 41 -8.17 13.17 4.81
C ASP A 41 -7.63 13.14 3.37
N GLN A 42 -6.99 14.22 2.92
CA GLN A 42 -6.41 14.29 1.57
C GLN A 42 -5.22 13.34 1.44
N ILE A 43 -4.37 13.29 2.47
CA ILE A 43 -3.21 12.40 2.53
C ILE A 43 -3.67 10.93 2.57
N TYR A 44 -4.69 10.63 3.38
CA TYR A 44 -5.29 9.30 3.48
C TYR A 44 -5.83 8.86 2.12
N LEU A 45 -6.70 9.66 1.50
CA LEU A 45 -7.33 9.34 0.23
C LEU A 45 -6.30 9.16 -0.88
N LYS A 46 -5.30 10.05 -0.95
CA LYS A 46 -4.22 9.95 -1.94
C LYS A 46 -3.47 8.63 -1.82
N ARG A 47 -3.04 8.26 -0.62
CA ARG A 47 -2.27 7.02 -0.41
C ARG A 47 -3.08 5.76 -0.68
N MET A 48 -4.35 5.77 -0.27
CA MET A 48 -5.29 4.70 -0.59
C MET A 48 -5.45 4.56 -2.11
N MET A 49 -5.67 5.66 -2.83
CA MET A 49 -5.83 5.67 -4.29
C MET A 49 -4.54 5.19 -4.99
N ASP A 50 -3.38 5.73 -4.62
CA ASP A 50 -2.09 5.32 -5.18
C ASP A 50 -1.86 3.80 -5.01
N ALA A 51 -2.23 3.23 -3.86
CA ALA A 51 -2.11 1.80 -3.60
C ALA A 51 -3.10 0.97 -4.44
N VAL A 52 -4.35 1.42 -4.58
CA VAL A 52 -5.37 0.76 -5.40
C VAL A 52 -4.99 0.80 -6.88
N GLU A 53 -4.57 1.96 -7.40
CA GLU A 53 -4.14 2.14 -8.79
C GLU A 53 -2.93 1.25 -9.10
N TYR A 54 -1.95 1.19 -8.18
CA TYR A 54 -0.82 0.30 -8.34
C TYR A 54 -1.25 -1.18 -8.34
N ALA A 55 -2.10 -1.60 -7.41
CA ALA A 55 -2.60 -2.98 -7.37
C ALA A 55 -3.35 -3.36 -8.66
N GLN A 56 -4.15 -2.46 -9.22
CA GLN A 56 -4.84 -2.65 -10.49
C GLN A 56 -3.86 -2.73 -11.67
N SER A 57 -2.82 -1.90 -11.70
CA SER A 57 -1.78 -1.94 -12.74
C SER A 57 -1.05 -3.29 -12.81
N LEU A 58 -0.98 -3.99 -11.67
CA LEU A 58 -0.37 -5.32 -11.55
C LEU A 58 -1.32 -6.45 -11.97
N GLN A 59 -2.61 -6.21 -12.22
CA GLN A 59 -3.55 -7.25 -12.67
C GLN A 59 -3.35 -7.64 -14.15
N ASN A 60 -2.10 -7.90 -14.54
CA ASN A 60 -1.74 -8.49 -15.81
C ASN A 60 -1.29 -9.94 -15.59
N PRO A 61 -2.05 -10.94 -16.09
CA PRO A 61 -1.76 -12.36 -15.87
C PRO A 61 -0.44 -12.83 -16.52
N GLN A 62 0.20 -12.00 -17.35
CA GLN A 62 1.53 -12.29 -17.91
C GLN A 62 2.68 -11.96 -16.93
N GLN A 63 2.43 -11.18 -15.87
CA GLN A 63 3.46 -10.72 -14.94
C GLN A 63 3.28 -11.30 -13.53
N VAL A 64 2.05 -11.39 -13.05
CA VAL A 64 1.70 -11.95 -11.73
C VAL A 64 0.38 -12.71 -11.82
N ASN A 65 0.22 -13.73 -10.98
CA ASN A 65 -1.01 -14.52 -10.91
C ASN A 65 -1.93 -14.07 -9.77
N TRP A 66 -1.39 -13.35 -8.78
CA TRP A 66 -2.16 -12.84 -7.66
C TRP A 66 -1.60 -11.50 -7.17
N VAL A 67 -2.51 -10.68 -6.66
CA VAL A 67 -2.24 -9.38 -6.04
C VAL A 67 -3.12 -9.28 -4.81
N ARG A 68 -2.56 -8.81 -3.70
CA ARG A 68 -3.24 -8.53 -2.44
C ARG A 68 -2.97 -7.10 -2.03
N LEU A 69 -4.01 -6.40 -1.59
CA LEU A 69 -3.94 -5.08 -0.99
C LEU A 69 -4.41 -5.21 0.46
N ASP A 70 -3.54 -4.89 1.41
CA ASP A 70 -3.85 -4.89 2.84
C ASP A 70 -3.84 -3.49 3.39
N TRP A 71 -4.82 -3.19 4.23
CA TRP A 71 -4.80 -2.01 5.08
C TRP A 71 -4.37 -2.41 6.49
N ILE A 72 -3.30 -1.78 6.98
CA ILE A 72 -2.65 -2.09 8.24
C ILE A 72 -2.82 -0.89 9.17
N TRP A 73 -3.37 -1.12 10.36
CA TRP A 73 -3.45 -0.14 11.44
C TRP A 73 -2.44 -0.48 12.53
N PHE A 74 -1.78 0.54 13.08
CA PHE A 74 -0.74 0.41 14.11
C PHE A 74 -1.19 0.92 15.48
#